data_AF-A0A7G9BHL4-F1
#
_entry.id   AF-A0A7G9BHL4-F1
#
_cell.length_a   1.000
_cell.length_b   1.000
_cell.length_c   1.000
_cell.angle_alpha   90.00
_cell.angle_beta   90.00
_cell.angle_gamma   90.00
#
_symmetry.space_group_name_H-M   'P 1'
#
loop_
_entity.id
_entity.type
_entity.pdbx_description
1 polymer ?
#
loop_
_entity_poly.entity_id
_entity_poly.type
_entity_poly.pdbx_seq_one_letter_code
_entity_poly.pdbx_strand_id
1 'polypeptide(L)'
;MYVLLDLLLTLLHLVIIGFNLLGWIWRATRKLHFYVILATAFSWLVLGIWFGIGYCPITDWQWQVKKELGEKDLPNSFIKYIVDKLTGLNSDADWIDTITAISFAIVTLLSIYLKFFHKRNKKL
;
A
#
# COMPACT_ATOMS: atom_id res chain seq x y z
N MET A 1 -19.72 -10.40 -13.08
CA MET A 1 -18.50 -9.82 -13.66
C MET A 1 -17.72 -8.98 -12.64
N TYR A 2 -18.36 -8.06 -11.90
CA TYR A 2 -17.71 -7.22 -10.89
C TYR A 2 -17.08 -7.95 -9.69
N VAL A 3 -17.61 -9.11 -9.28
CA VAL A 3 -17.03 -9.92 -8.19
C VAL A 3 -15.61 -10.41 -8.51
N LEU A 4 -15.36 -10.80 -9.76
CA LEU A 4 -14.01 -11.20 -10.19
C LEU A 4 -13.04 -10.01 -10.12
N LEU A 5 -13.52 -8.83 -10.51
CA LEU A 5 -12.72 -7.60 -10.48
C LEU A 5 -12.40 -7.18 -9.05
N ASP A 6 -13.36 -7.27 -8.12
CA ASP A 6 -13.12 -7.02 -6.69
C ASP A 6 -12.07 -7.98 -6.10
N LEU A 7 -12.15 -9.27 -6.44
CA LEU A 7 -11.17 -10.27 -6.01
C LEU A 7 -9.77 -9.97 -6.57
N LEU A 8 -9.70 -9.64 -7.87
CA LEU A 8 -8.44 -9.29 -8.54
C LEU A 8 -7.81 -8.02 -7.93
N LEU A 9 -8.61 -6.98 -7.67
CA LEU A 9 -8.14 -5.74 -7.06
C LEU A 9 -7.67 -5.97 -5.62
N THR A 10 -8.41 -6.76 -4.83
CA THR A 10 -8.02 -7.16 -3.48
C THR A 10 -6.68 -7.89 -3.49
N LEU A 11 -6.52 -8.88 -4.37
CA LEU A 11 -5.29 -9.67 -4.46
C LEU A 11 -4.12 -8.80 -4.93
N LEU A 12 -4.33 -7.96 -5.94
CA LEU A 12 -3.32 -7.02 -6.42
C LEU A 12 -2.86 -6.09 -5.30
N HIS A 13 -3.80 -5.53 -4.54
CA HIS A 13 -3.50 -4.62 -3.44
C HIS A 13 -2.69 -5.32 -2.33
N LEU A 14 -3.08 -6.54 -1.95
CA LEU A 14 -2.34 -7.35 -0.98
C LEU A 14 -0.92 -7.70 -1.46
N VAL A 15 -0.77 -8.02 -2.75
CA VAL A 15 0.55 -8.27 -3.35
C VAL A 15 1.41 -7.01 -3.30
N ILE A 16 0.86 -5.83 -3.57
CA ILE A 16 1.61 -4.56 -3.50
C ILE A 16 2.04 -4.26 -2.06
N ILE A 17 1.15 -4.41 -1.07
CA ILE A 17 1.49 -4.22 0.34
C ILE A 17 2.57 -5.22 0.77
N GLY A 18 2.37 -6.50 0.48
CA GLY A 18 3.33 -7.56 0.82
C GLY A 18 4.68 -7.34 0.14
N PHE A 19 4.68 -6.91 -1.13
CA PHE A 19 5.90 -6.59 -1.85
C PHE A 19 6.58 -5.33 -1.30
N ASN A 20 5.85 -4.30 -0.89
CA ASN A 20 6.43 -3.16 -0.18
C ASN A 20 7.07 -3.59 1.15
N LEU A 21 6.44 -4.47 1.91
CA LEU A 21 6.97 -4.91 3.21
C LEU A 21 8.14 -5.90 3.11
N LEU A 22 8.13 -6.81 2.14
CA LEU A 22 9.09 -7.93 2.05
C LEU A 22 10.04 -7.84 0.84
N GLY A 23 9.75 -6.98 -0.13
CA GLY A 23 10.48 -6.89 -1.40
C GLY A 23 11.94 -6.45 -1.28
N TRP A 24 12.34 -5.89 -0.12
CA TRP A 24 13.73 -5.53 0.18
C TRP A 24 14.62 -6.73 0.53
N ILE A 25 14.03 -7.86 0.96
CA ILE A 25 14.75 -9.05 1.44
C ILE A 25 15.61 -9.64 0.31
N TRP A 26 15.03 -9.80 -0.88
CA TRP A 26 15.72 -10.44 -2.01
C TRP A 26 16.58 -9.45 -2.81
N ARG A 27 17.85 -9.80 -3.08
CA ARG A 27 18.76 -8.91 -3.85
C ARG A 27 18.25 -8.59 -5.25
N ALA A 28 17.59 -9.54 -5.91
CA ALA A 28 17.06 -9.35 -7.26
C ALA A 28 15.85 -8.38 -7.29
N THR A 29 14.99 -8.42 -6.26
CA THR A 29 13.77 -7.60 -6.21
C THR A 29 14.00 -6.19 -5.70
N ARG A 30 15.15 -5.87 -5.07
CA ARG A 30 15.45 -4.53 -4.53
C ARG A 30 15.27 -3.38 -5.53
N LYS A 31 15.62 -3.57 -6.81
CA LYS A 31 15.42 -2.53 -7.83
C LYS A 31 13.93 -2.30 -8.08
N LEU A 32 13.16 -3.37 -8.21
CA LEU A 32 11.72 -3.31 -8.42
C LEU A 32 11.01 -2.75 -7.19
N HIS A 33 11.40 -3.20 -6.00
CA HIS A 33 10.92 -2.71 -4.71
C HIS A 33 11.10 -1.19 -4.56
N PHE A 34 12.25 -0.65 -4.96
CA PHE A 34 12.46 0.80 -4.98
C PHE A 34 11.47 1.54 -5.90
N TYR A 35 11.19 1.01 -7.09
CA TYR A 35 10.19 1.60 -7.99
C TYR A 35 8.77 1.51 -7.42
N VAL A 36 8.41 0.40 -6.78
CA VAL A 36 7.08 0.21 -6.15
C VAL A 36 6.91 1.16 -4.96
N ILE A 37 7.93 1.32 -4.12
CA ILE A 37 7.92 2.33 -3.04
C ILE A 37 7.76 3.72 -3.63
N LEU A 38 8.50 4.04 -4.69
CA LEU A 38 8.40 5.36 -5.31
C LEU A 38 7.00 5.62 -5.88
N ALA A 39 6.39 4.63 -6.54
CA ALA A 39 5.02 4.72 -7.04
C ALA A 39 4.00 4.86 -5.89
N THR A 40 4.23 4.15 -4.78
CA THR A 40 3.39 4.25 -3.57
C THR A 40 3.53 5.62 -2.92
N ALA A 41 4.75 6.11 -2.76
CA ALA A 41 5.05 7.45 -2.23
C ALA A 41 4.47 8.54 -3.13
N PHE A 42 4.54 8.38 -4.45
CA PHE A 42 3.91 9.30 -5.39
C PHE A 42 2.39 9.31 -5.21
N SER A 43 1.76 8.14 -5.09
CA SER A 43 0.31 8.07 -4.82
C SER A 43 -0.05 8.75 -3.49
N TRP A 44 0.74 8.51 -2.44
CA TRP A 44 0.47 9.05 -1.12
C TRP A 44 0.74 10.55 -0.98
N LEU A 45 1.84 11.05 -1.58
CA LEU A 45 2.27 12.44 -1.43
C LEU A 45 1.72 13.33 -2.52
N VAL A 46 1.66 12.86 -3.77
CA VAL A 46 1.17 13.67 -4.89
C VAL A 46 -0.33 13.57 -4.95
N LEU A 47 -0.89 12.36 -5.11
CA LEU A 47 -2.35 12.21 -5.15
C LEU A 47 -2.99 12.51 -3.79
N GLY A 48 -2.28 12.25 -2.69
CA GLY A 48 -2.80 12.56 -1.35
C GLY A 48 -2.95 14.05 -1.04
N ILE A 49 -2.34 14.96 -1.79
CA ILE A 49 -2.63 16.41 -1.67
C ILE A 49 -4.07 16.72 -2.06
N TRP A 50 -4.65 15.99 -3.02
CA TRP A 50 -6.03 16.20 -3.46
C TRP A 50 -7.01 15.25 -2.77
N PHE A 51 -6.62 13.99 -2.56
CA PHE A 51 -7.54 12.93 -2.11
C PHE A 51 -7.34 12.48 -0.65
N GLY A 52 -6.31 12.99 0.03
CA GLY A 52 -5.98 12.65 1.42
C GLY A 52 -4.70 11.83 1.56
N ILE A 53 -3.97 12.04 2.68
CA ILE A 53 -2.75 11.30 3.00
C ILE A 53 -3.07 9.81 3.05
N GLY A 54 -2.31 8.99 2.34
CA GLY A 54 -2.58 7.55 2.27
C GLY A 54 -3.32 7.08 1.01
N TYR A 55 -3.68 8.00 0.12
CA TYR A 55 -4.48 7.67 -1.06
C TYR A 55 -3.79 6.65 -1.99
N CYS A 56 -4.58 5.66 -2.42
CA CYS A 56 -4.18 4.67 -3.40
C CYS A 56 -5.23 4.59 -4.52
N PRO A 57 -4.85 4.80 -5.79
CA PRO A 57 -5.80 4.75 -6.91
C PRO A 57 -6.44 3.36 -7.10
N ILE A 58 -5.76 2.29 -6.67
CA ILE A 58 -6.29 0.92 -6.72
C ILE A 58 -7.45 0.77 -5.73
N THR A 59 -7.33 1.34 -4.53
CA THR A 59 -8.42 1.34 -3.53
C THR A 59 -9.62 2.12 -4.03
N ASP A 60 -9.39 3.29 -4.64
CA ASP A 60 -10.46 4.10 -5.18
C ASP A 60 -11.22 3.38 -6.30
N TRP A 61 -10.49 2.73 -7.21
CA TRP A 61 -11.11 1.89 -8.23
C TRP A 61 -11.87 0.70 -7.60
N GLN A 62 -11.30 0.06 -6.58
CA GLN A 62 -11.98 -1.01 -5.87
C GLN A 62 -13.28 -0.52 -5.22
N TRP A 63 -13.31 0.69 -4.67
CA TRP A 63 -14.52 1.26 -4.09
C TRP A 63 -15.58 1.57 -5.13
N GLN A 64 -15.20 2.00 -6.33
CA GLN A 64 -16.15 2.12 -7.43
C GLN A 64 -16.77 0.76 -7.76
N VAL A 65 -15.95 -0.29 -7.88
CA VAL A 65 -16.43 -1.66 -8.15
C VAL A 65 -17.35 -2.17 -7.03
N LYS A 66 -17.02 -1.90 -5.77
CA LYS A 66 -17.83 -2.31 -4.62
C LYS A 66 -19.14 -1.54 -4.48
N LYS A 67 -19.15 -0.26 -4.82
CA LYS A 67 -20.38 0.54 -4.90
C LYS A 67 -21.34 -0.02 -5.95
N GLU A 68 -20.83 -0.43 -7.12
CA GLU A 68 -21.62 -1.12 -8.15
C GLU A 68 -22.15 -2.49 -7.69
N LEU A 69 -21.44 -3.16 -6.77
CA LEU A 69 -21.89 -4.38 -6.11
C LEU A 69 -22.89 -4.14 -4.97
N GLY A 70 -23.19 -2.88 -4.64
CA GLY A 70 -24.15 -2.49 -3.60
C GLY A 70 -23.58 -2.40 -2.18
N GLU A 71 -22.25 -2.52 -1.99
CA GLU A 71 -21.63 -2.26 -0.68
C GLU A 71 -21.72 -0.76 -0.33
N LYS A 72 -22.08 -0.48 0.92
CA LYS A 72 -22.18 0.86 1.51
C LYS A 72 -21.24 0.97 2.70
N ASP A 73 -20.93 2.21 3.12
CA ASP A 73 -20.07 2.50 4.27
C ASP A 73 -18.63 1.99 4.13
N LEU A 74 -18.08 2.10 2.92
CA LEU A 74 -16.68 1.76 2.64
C LEU A 74 -15.73 2.76 3.32
N PRO A 75 -14.73 2.31 4.10
CA PRO A 75 -13.78 3.19 4.76
C PRO A 75 -12.81 3.80 3.75
N ASN A 76 -12.19 4.93 4.09
CA ASN A 76 -11.22 5.58 3.20
C ASN A 76 -9.97 4.73 2.96
N SER A 77 -9.55 3.90 3.92
CA SER A 77 -8.35 3.06 3.79
C SER A 77 -8.69 1.57 3.60
N PHE A 78 -7.99 0.96 2.65
CA PHE A 78 -8.13 -0.47 2.36
C PHE A 78 -7.70 -1.35 3.55
N ILE A 79 -6.68 -0.91 4.30
CA ILE A 79 -6.21 -1.65 5.48
C ILE A 79 -7.30 -1.66 6.55
N LYS A 80 -7.98 -0.53 6.80
CA LYS A 80 -9.15 -0.51 7.68
C LYS A 80 -10.24 -1.44 7.18
N TYR A 81 -10.56 -1.43 5.90
CA TYR A 81 -11.55 -2.35 5.34
C TYR A 81 -11.22 -3.81 5.62
N ILE A 82 -9.97 -4.25 5.37
CA ILE A 82 -9.58 -5.63 5.64
C ILE A 82 -9.54 -5.93 7.14
N VAL A 83 -9.03 -5.03 7.97
CA VAL A 83 -8.99 -5.22 9.43
C VAL A 83 -10.40 -5.34 9.99
N ASP A 84 -11.30 -4.44 9.64
CA ASP A 84 -12.69 -4.45 10.10
C ASP A 84 -13.41 -5.70 9.60
N LYS A 85 -13.17 -6.12 8.35
CA LYS A 85 -13.77 -7.33 7.78
C LYS A 85 -13.26 -8.61 8.45
N LEU A 86 -11.99 -8.67 8.85
CA LEU A 86 -11.41 -9.84 9.53
C LEU A 86 -11.75 -9.90 11.02
N THR A 87 -11.78 -8.75 11.69
CA THR A 87 -12.03 -8.66 13.13
C THR A 87 -13.51 -8.53 13.48
N GLY A 88 -14.33 -8.05 12.54
CA GLY A 88 -15.73 -7.69 12.78
C GLY A 88 -15.91 -6.43 13.63
N LEU A 89 -14.83 -5.67 13.89
CA LEU A 89 -14.84 -4.46 14.73
C LEU A 89 -14.75 -3.20 13.86
N ASN A 90 -15.28 -2.09 14.33
CA ASN A 90 -15.09 -0.79 13.69
C ASN A 90 -13.79 -0.15 14.23
N SER A 91 -12.67 -0.46 13.60
CA SER A 91 -11.36 0.01 14.06
C SER A 91 -11.20 1.51 13.81
N ASP A 92 -10.41 2.21 14.62
CA ASP A 92 -10.19 3.64 14.39
C ASP A 92 -9.35 3.86 13.12
N ALA A 93 -9.90 4.62 12.18
CA ALA A 93 -9.28 4.88 10.88
C ALA A 93 -7.97 5.65 11.02
N ASP A 94 -7.92 6.62 11.92
CA ASP A 94 -6.76 7.49 12.09
C ASP A 94 -5.57 6.69 12.65
N TRP A 95 -5.83 5.73 13.54
CA TRP A 95 -4.81 4.83 14.07
C TRP A 95 -4.25 3.91 13.00
N ILE A 96 -5.10 3.30 12.17
CA ILE A 96 -4.67 2.40 11.09
C ILE A 96 -3.85 3.16 10.05
N ASP A 97 -4.31 4.36 9.67
CA ASP A 97 -3.63 5.18 8.68
C ASP A 97 -2.27 5.67 9.20
N THR A 98 -2.19 6.04 10.48
CA THR A 98 -0.93 6.40 11.15
C THR A 98 0.06 5.23 11.18
N ILE A 99 -0.38 4.03 11.55
CA ILE A 99 0.48 2.83 11.57
C ILE A 99 0.98 2.51 10.16
N THR A 100 0.12 2.64 9.17
CA THR A 100 0.47 2.40 7.76
C THR A 100 1.50 3.41 7.28
N ALA A 101 1.31 4.70 7.59
CA ALA A 101 2.24 5.76 7.25
C ALA A 101 3.63 5.56 7.89
N ILE A 102 3.67 5.21 9.18
CA ILE A 102 4.91 4.94 9.90
C ILE A 102 5.62 3.72 9.30
N SER A 103 4.89 2.64 9.06
CA SER A 103 5.43 1.41 8.46
C SER A 103 6.02 1.69 7.07
N PHE A 104 5.32 2.47 6.26
CA PHE A 104 5.80 2.89 4.95
C PHE A 104 7.04 3.79 5.03
N ALA A 105 7.10 4.71 5.99
CA ALA A 105 8.27 5.55 6.22
C ALA A 105 9.51 4.72 6.60
N ILE A 106 9.37 3.75 7.52
CA ILE A 106 10.44 2.84 7.93
C ILE A 106 10.96 2.05 6.72
N VAL A 107 10.06 1.45 5.94
CA VAL A 107 10.40 0.66 4.75
C VAL A 107 11.09 1.51 3.68
N THR A 108 10.66 2.76 3.50
CA THR A 108 11.29 3.71 2.58
C THR A 108 12.72 4.04 3.02
N LEU A 109 12.92 4.35 4.31
CA LEU A 109 14.25 4.61 4.88
C LEU A 109 15.17 3.39 4.76
N LEU A 110 14.67 2.19 5.06
CA LEU A 110 15.41 0.94 4.88
C LEU A 110 15.83 0.72 3.42
N SER A 111 14.94 1.03 2.48
CA SER A 111 15.21 0.88 1.04
C SER A 111 16.29 1.86 0.56
N ILE A 112 16.25 3.10 1.04
CA ILE A 112 17.29 4.11 0.76
C ILE A 112 18.62 3.66 1.37
N TYR A 113 18.60 3.24 2.64
CA TYR A 113 19.78 2.77 3.36
C TYR A 113 20.45 1.59 2.63
N LEU A 114 19.68 0.56 2.29
CA LEU A 114 20.19 -0.62 1.58
C LEU A 114 20.75 -0.27 0.21
N LYS A 115 20.10 0.65 -0.53
CA LYS A 115 20.61 1.10 -1.83
C LYS A 115 21.94 1.85 -1.70
N PHE A 116 22.09 2.68 -0.67
CA PHE A 116 23.32 3.45 -0.43
C PHE A 116 24.46 2.59 0.12
N PHE A 117 24.18 1.71 1.08
CA PHE A 117 25.17 0.81 1.67
C PHE A 117 25.68 -0.25 0.69
N HIS A 118 24.81 -0.80 -0.18
CA HIS A 118 25.23 -1.79 -1.17
C HIS A 118 26.10 -1.19 -2.29
N LYS A 119 25.97 0.12 -2.56
CA LYS A 119 26.83 0.83 -3.52
C LYS A 119 28.26 1.01 -2.99
N ARG A 120 28.44 1.02 -1.65
CA ARG A 120 29.76 1.18 -1.01
C ARG A 120 30.64 -0.08 -1.10
N ASN A 121 30.04 -1.28 -1.19
CA ASN A 121 30.77 -2.55 -1.29
C ASN A 121 31.15 -2.99 -2.72
N LYS A 122 30.77 -2.23 -3.76
CA LYS A 122 31.20 -2.49 -5.15
C LYS A 122 32.38 -1.61 -5.59
N LYS A 123 32.96 -0.84 -4.66
CA LYS A 123 34.06 0.10 -4.91
C LYS A 123 35.38 -0.31 -4.23
N LEU A 124 35.47 -1.56 -3.74
CA LEU A 124 36.72 -2.18 -3.29
C LEU A 124 37.13 -3.24 -4.32
#